data_AF-A0A9D7FDU1-F1
#
_entry.id   AF-A0A9D7FDU1-F1
#
_cell.length_a   1.000
_cell.length_b   1.000
_cell.length_c   1.000
_cell.angle_alpha   90.00
_cell.angle_beta   90.00
_cell.angle_gamma   90.00
#
_symmetry.space_group_name_H-M   'P 1'
#
loop_
_entity.id
_entity.type
_entity.pdbx_description
1 polymer ?
#
loop_
_entity_poly.entity_id
_entity_poly.type
_entity_poly.pdbx_seq_one_letter_code
_entity_poly.pdbx_strand_id
1 'polypeptide(L)'
;MRALLWGCRIFIFLFLFAFALKNTDPVSVRFFLDTAWQAPLIIIVLAFFAGGAALGVLSLLGTVFGLRREVSRLQREAKTVKQATGSQST
;
A
#
# COMPACT_ATOMS: atom_id res chain seq x y z
N MET A 1 -7.93 21.81 10.72
CA MET A 1 -7.58 20.44 10.25
C MET A 1 -6.54 20.44 9.13
N ARG A 2 -6.65 21.29 8.09
CA ARG A 2 -5.66 21.35 7.00
C ARG A 2 -4.25 21.77 7.43
N ALA A 3 -4.15 22.71 8.39
CA ALA A 3 -2.87 23.14 8.96
C ALA A 3 -2.13 22.01 9.68
N LEU A 4 -2.86 21.15 10.42
CA LEU A 4 -2.28 20.00 11.11
C LEU A 4 -1.73 18.97 10.12
N LEU A 5 -2.49 18.65 9.06
CA LEU A 5 -2.02 17.79 7.98
C LEU A 5 -0.79 18.36 7.27
N TRP A 6 -0.72 19.68 7.09
CA TRP A 6 0.43 20.34 6.47
C TRP A 6 1.66 20.30 7.37
N GLY A 7 1.48 20.57 8.68
CA GLY A 7 2.53 20.44 9.69
C GLY A 7 3.07 19.01 9.79
N CYS A 8 2.20 18.00 9.85
CA CYS A 8 2.61 16.59 9.79
C CYS A 8 3.40 16.28 8.52
N ARG A 9 2.99 16.80 7.36
CA ARG A 9 3.67 16.52 6.10
C ARG A 9 5.07 17.13 6.05
N ILE A 10 5.24 18.33 6.59
CA ILE A 10 6.57 18.96 6.74
C ILE A 10 7.41 18.20 7.74
N PHE A 11 6.84 17.79 8.88
CA PHE A 11 7.56 17.02 9.90
C PHE A 11 8.07 15.69 9.34
N ILE A 12 7.21 14.94 8.64
CA ILE A 12 7.59 13.69 7.97
C ILE A 12 8.69 13.95 6.93
N PHE A 13 8.55 15.01 6.11
CA PHE A 13 9.56 15.36 5.12
C PHE A 13 10.92 15.67 5.76
N LEU A 14 10.96 16.54 6.77
CA LEU A 14 12.18 16.88 7.48
C LEU A 14 12.81 15.66 8.14
N PHE A 15 12.01 14.78 8.74
CA PHE A 15 12.48 13.53 9.31
C PHE A 15 13.13 12.64 8.24
N LEU A 16 12.43 12.39 7.12
CA LEU A 16 12.96 11.58 6.02
C LEU A 16 14.20 12.21 5.37
N PHE A 17 14.24 13.53 5.26
CA PHE A 17 15.38 14.25 4.70
C PHE A 17 16.59 14.19 5.62
N ALA A 18 16.42 14.46 6.92
CA ALA A 18 17.49 14.33 7.91
C ALA A 18 17.99 12.88 8.01
N PHE A 19 17.07 11.91 7.95
CA PHE A 19 17.41 10.50 7.86
C PHE A 19 18.24 10.20 6.60
N ALA A 20 17.85 10.71 5.43
CA ALA A 20 18.61 10.54 4.20
C ALA A 20 20.04 11.12 4.31
N LEU A 21 20.16 12.35 4.83
CA LEU A 21 21.47 12.99 5.05
C LEU A 21 22.36 12.16 5.99
N LYS A 22 21.81 11.64 7.09
CA LYS A 22 22.54 10.82 8.06
C LYS A 22 22.88 9.42 7.56
N ASN A 23 22.17 8.92 6.55
CA ASN A 23 22.31 7.55 6.04
C ASN A 23 22.80 7.53 4.58
N THR A 24 23.62 8.53 4.22
CA THR A 24 24.32 8.59 2.92
C THR A 24 25.60 7.74 2.92
N ASP A 25 26.05 7.30 4.09
CA ASP A 25 27.24 6.46 4.21
C ASP A 25 27.09 5.15 3.42
N PRO A 26 28.11 4.76 2.64
CA PRO A 26 28.06 3.54 1.83
C PRO A 26 28.11 2.31 2.72
N VAL A 27 27.12 1.43 2.58
CA VAL A 27 27.04 0.13 3.27
C VAL A 27 27.28 -0.99 2.26
N SER A 28 28.08 -1.99 2.65
CA SER A 28 28.36 -3.17 1.84
C SER A 28 27.24 -4.21 2.00
N VAL A 29 26.47 -4.43 0.94
CA VAL A 29 25.50 -5.52 0.83
C VAL A 29 26.20 -6.74 0.25
N ARG A 30 26.40 -7.77 1.08
CA ARG A 30 27.02 -9.03 0.66
C ARG A 30 25.95 -9.95 0.06
N PHE A 31 26.08 -10.26 -1.22
CA PHE A 31 25.22 -11.23 -1.90
C PHE A 31 25.82 -12.64 -1.83
N PHE A 32 25.04 -13.63 -2.26
CA PHE A 32 25.35 -15.06 -2.17
C PHE A 32 26.62 -15.50 -2.95
N LEU A 33 27.20 -14.67 -3.82
CA LEU A 33 28.41 -14.97 -4.61
C LEU A 33 29.68 -14.27 -4.08
N ASP A 34 29.76 -13.94 -2.79
CA ASP A 34 30.78 -13.08 -2.18
C ASP A 34 30.92 -11.67 -2.81
N THR A 35 30.04 -11.34 -3.75
CA THR A 35 29.92 -10.00 -4.32
C THR A 35 29.35 -9.04 -3.27
N ALA A 36 30.20 -8.11 -2.81
CA ALA A 36 29.78 -7.00 -1.97
C ALA A 36 29.44 -5.79 -2.86
N TRP A 37 28.17 -5.38 -2.84
CA TRP A 37 27.76 -4.15 -3.51
C TRP A 37 27.66 -3.01 -2.50
N GLN A 38 28.36 -1.91 -2.77
CA GLN A 38 28.35 -0.72 -1.92
C GLN A 38 27.28 0.23 -2.41
N ALA A 39 26.30 0.50 -1.56
CA ALA A 39 25.27 1.49 -1.82
C ALA A 39 24.96 2.27 -0.54
N PRO A 40 24.61 3.57 -0.63
CA PRO A 40 24.12 4.31 0.52
C PRO A 40 22.92 3.61 1.15
N LEU A 41 22.89 3.51 2.48
CA LEU A 41 21.82 2.81 3.21
C LEU A 41 20.44 3.35 2.84
N ILE A 42 20.32 4.66 2.65
CA ILE A 42 19.07 5.30 2.24
C ILE A 42 18.50 4.73 0.94
N ILE A 43 19.33 4.41 -0.07
CA ILE A 43 18.87 3.87 -1.35
C ILE A 43 18.30 2.46 -1.15
N ILE A 44 18.95 1.65 -0.32
CA ILE A 44 18.50 0.29 0.01
C ILE A 44 17.11 0.37 0.65
N VAL A 45 16.96 1.20 1.69
CA VAL A 45 15.69 1.37 2.40
C VAL A 45 14.58 1.85 1.46
N LEU A 46 14.86 2.85 0.62
CA LEU A 46 13.88 3.37 -0.35
C LEU A 46 13.45 2.32 -1.38
N ALA A 47 14.39 1.50 -1.87
CA ALA A 47 14.09 0.43 -2.81
C ALA A 47 13.16 -0.63 -2.20
N PHE A 48 13.47 -1.10 -0.98
CA PHE A 48 12.62 -2.05 -0.27
C PHE A 48 11.25 -1.47 0.08
N PHE A 49 11.19 -0.20 0.49
CA PHE A 49 9.93 0.48 0.76
C PHE A 49 9.07 0.60 -0.49
N ALA A 50 9.64 1.04 -1.61
CA ALA A 50 8.92 1.14 -2.88
C ALA A 50 8.44 -0.23 -3.38
N GLY A 51 9.28 -1.26 -3.27
CA GLY A 51 8.91 -2.64 -3.57
C GLY A 51 7.77 -3.15 -2.68
N GLY A 52 7.87 -2.95 -1.37
CA GLY A 52 6.82 -3.32 -0.41
C GLY A 52 5.51 -2.58 -0.66
N ALA A 53 5.55 -1.28 -0.97
CA ALA A 53 4.38 -0.50 -1.32
C ALA A 53 3.72 -1.00 -2.61
N ALA A 54 4.51 -1.31 -3.65
CA ALA A 54 4.01 -1.89 -4.89
C ALA A 54 3.32 -3.24 -4.64
N LEU A 55 3.95 -4.13 -3.87
CA LEU A 55 3.33 -5.41 -3.48
C LEU A 55 2.05 -5.21 -2.65
N GLY A 56 2.04 -4.24 -1.73
CA GLY A 56 0.86 -3.89 -0.94
C GLY A 56 -0.31 -3.41 -1.81
N VAL A 57 -0.02 -2.56 -2.81
CA VAL A 57 -1.03 -2.12 -3.80
C VAL A 57 -1.53 -3.30 -4.62
N LEU A 58 -0.64 -4.16 -5.12
CA LEU A 58 -1.01 -5.35 -5.89
C LEU A 58 -1.89 -6.31 -5.07
N SER A 59 -1.57 -6.49 -3.78
CA SER A 59 -2.39 -7.27 -2.84
C SER A 59 -3.79 -6.67 -2.69
N LEU A 60 -3.88 -5.36 -2.46
CA LEU A 60 -5.15 -4.65 -2.35
C LEU A 60 -5.99 -4.76 -3.63
N LEU A 61 -5.37 -4.64 -4.80
CA LEU A 61 -6.05 -4.79 -6.08
C LEU A 61 -6.71 -6.16 -6.19
N GLY A 62 -5.97 -7.23 -5.89
CA GLY A 62 -6.51 -8.59 -5.85
C GLY A 62 -7.73 -8.73 -4.93
N THR A 63 -7.64 -8.20 -3.71
CA THR A 63 -8.75 -8.20 -2.75
C THR A 63 -9.96 -7.42 -3.26
N VAL A 64 -9.75 -6.23 -3.82
CA VAL A 64 -10.84 -5.37 -4.34
C VAL A 64 -11.56 -6.04 -5.50
N PHE A 65 -10.85 -6.74 -6.40
CA PHE A 65 -11.48 -7.49 -7.48
C PHE A 65 -12.38 -8.62 -6.96
N GLY A 66 -11.92 -9.37 -5.96
CA GLY A 66 -12.73 -10.40 -5.29
C GLY A 66 -13.97 -9.79 -4.65
N LEU A 67 -13.79 -8.71 -3.88
CA LEU A 67 -14.87 -8.03 -3.18
C LEU A 67 -15.93 -7.47 -4.15
N ARG A 68 -15.50 -6.92 -5.30
CA ARG A 68 -16.43 -6.44 -6.35
C ARG A 68 -17.32 -7.55 -6.91
N ARG A 69 -16.79 -8.77 -7.07
CA ARG A 69 -17.57 -9.93 -7.54
C ARG A 69 -18.59 -10.36 -6.50
N GLU A 70 -18.19 -10.40 -5.23
CA GLU A 70 -19.08 -10.76 -4.13
C GLU A 70 -20.20 -9.73 -3.94
N VAL A 71 -19.88 -8.43 -3.96
CA VAL A 71 -20.87 -7.35 -3.93
C VAL A 71 -21.88 -7.50 -5.08
N SER A 72 -21.41 -7.82 -6.30
CA SER A 72 -22.30 -8.02 -7.45
C SER A 72 -23.22 -9.24 -7.29
N ARG A 73 -22.73 -10.33 -6.67
CA ARG A 73 -23.53 -11.53 -6.37
C ARG A 73 -24.61 -11.22 -5.33
N LEU A 74 -24.22 -10.61 -4.22
CA LEU A 74 -25.13 -10.22 -3.13
C LEU A 74 -26.21 -9.24 -3.59
N GLN A 75 -25.87 -8.30 -4.47
CA GLN A 75 -26.86 -7.39 -5.07
C GLN A 75 -27.91 -8.12 -5.92
N ARG A 76 -27.53 -9.18 -6.65
CA ARG A 76 -28.47 -9.99 -7.43
C ARG A 76 -29.40 -10.75 -6.49
N GLU A 77 -28.86 -11.43 -5.48
CA GLU A 77 -29.64 -12.16 -4.48
C GLU A 77 -30.63 -11.24 -3.74
N ALA A 78 -30.18 -10.06 -3.31
CA ALA A 78 -31.04 -9.07 -2.67
C ALA A 78 -32.17 -8.57 -3.59
N LYS A 79 -31.92 -8.45 -4.90
CA LYS A 79 -32.93 -8.07 -5.89
C LYS A 79 -33.98 -9.19 -6.06
N THR A 80 -33.55 -10.44 -6.12
CA THR A 80 -34.45 -11.60 -6.23
C THR A 80 -35.33 -11.75 -4.99
N VAL A 81 -34.77 -11.60 -3.79
CA VAL A 81 -35.53 -11.63 -2.52
C VAL A 81 -36.56 -10.50 -2.47
N LYS A 82 -36.17 -9.27 -2.83
CA LYS A 82 -37.12 -8.14 -2.89
C LYS A 82 -38.30 -8.40 -3.84
N GLN A 83 -38.06 -9.03 -4.99
CA GLN A 83 -39.13 -9.39 -5.94
C GLN A 83 -40.05 -10.47 -5.38
N ALA A 84 -39.51 -11.47 -4.69
CA ALA A 84 -40.31 -12.54 -4.07
C ALA A 84 -41.20 -12.01 -2.93
N THR A 85 -40.70 -11.09 -2.08
CA THR A 85 -41.49 -10.50 -1.00
C THR A 85 -42.55 -9.50 -1.51
N GLY A 86 -42.26 -8.76 -2.59
CA GLY A 86 -43.21 -7.85 -3.22
C GLY A 86 -44.37 -8.56 -3.95
N SER A 87 -44.17 -9.80 -4.40
CA SER A 87 -45.22 -10.59 -5.06
C SER A 87 -46.16 -11.33 -4.08
N GLN A 88 -45.85 -11.36 -2.78
CA GLN A 88 -46.71 -11.98 -1.75
C GLN A 88 -47.69 -10.99 -1.09
N SER A 89 -47.64 -9.70 -1.45
CA SER A 89 -48.49 -8.63 -0.87
C SER A 89 -49.56 -8.09 -1.83
N THR A 90 -49.74 -8.73 -2.99
CA THR A 90 -50.85 -8.52 -3.93
C THR A 90 -51.67 -9.79 -4.05
#